data_AF-A0A813L0K7-F1
#
_entry.id   AF-A0A813L0K7-F1
#
_cell.length_a   1.000
_cell.length_b   1.000
_cell.length_c   1.000
_cell.angle_alpha   90.00
_cell.angle_beta   90.00
_cell.angle_gamma   90.00
#
_symmetry.space_group_name_H-M   'P 1'
#
loop_
_entity.id
_entity.type
_entity.pdbx_description
1 polymer ?
#
loop_
_entity_poly.entity_id
_entity_poly.type
_entity_poly.pdbx_seq_one_letter_code
_entity_poly.pdbx_strand_id
1 'polypeptide(L)'
;MASVPQQLFVVLVASIVVLVQGIIEIRGTSDLLCFWAVLAGAVSTLTCVVVLLFVGPCSLDGSLAGRIQENIGLISLCLALLWVAGAGVMTFKGPFASPGNGYFAAWAAFLVSWLLAVEHFPRLRAPFEQVVEGGGKVIEVGGKLLAVLLIASAVVLV
;
A
#
# COMPACT_ATOMS: atom_id res chain seq x y z
N MET A 1 17.27 -3.10 -17.24
CA MET A 1 15.86 -2.73 -16.94
C MET A 1 15.57 -3.20 -15.54
N ALA A 2 15.41 -2.29 -14.58
CA ALA A 2 14.91 -2.68 -13.27
C ALA A 2 13.45 -3.10 -13.47
N SER A 3 13.11 -4.34 -13.13
CA SER A 3 11.72 -4.80 -13.15
C SER A 3 10.93 -3.97 -12.14
N VAL A 4 9.76 -3.47 -12.55
CA VAL A 4 8.83 -2.80 -11.64
C VAL A 4 8.55 -3.72 -10.44
N PRO A 5 8.66 -3.23 -9.20
CA PRO A 5 8.27 -4.01 -8.03
C PRO A 5 6.78 -4.37 -8.13
N GLN A 6 6.46 -5.67 -8.21
CA GLN A 6 5.09 -6.18 -8.23
C GLN A 6 4.26 -5.67 -7.04
N GLN A 7 4.94 -5.36 -5.93
CA GLN A 7 4.43 -4.72 -4.72
C GLN A 7 3.66 -3.42 -5.03
N LEU A 8 4.11 -2.60 -5.98
CA LEU A 8 3.44 -1.34 -6.32
C LEU A 8 2.05 -1.55 -6.92
N PHE A 9 1.84 -2.63 -7.69
CA PHE A 9 0.51 -2.97 -8.20
C PHE A 9 -0.44 -3.34 -7.07
N VAL A 10 0.03 -4.08 -6.08
CA VAL A 10 -0.80 -4.44 -4.93
C VAL A 10 -1.16 -3.21 -4.10
N VAL A 11 -0.19 -2.33 -3.83
CA VAL A 11 -0.44 -1.06 -3.12
C VAL A 11 -1.42 -0.20 -3.91
N LEU A 12 -1.31 -0.12 -5.24
CA LEU A 12 -2.25 0.61 -6.09
C LEU A 12 -3.68 0.07 -5.94
N VAL A 13 -3.89 -1.24 -6.10
CA VAL A 13 -5.21 -1.86 -5.99
C VAL A 13 -5.81 -1.62 -4.61
N ALA A 14 -5.03 -1.85 -3.55
CA ALA A 14 -5.47 -1.61 -2.18
C ALA A 14 -5.82 -0.13 -1.93
N SER A 15 -5.02 0.80 -2.48
CA SER A 15 -5.28 2.25 -2.38
C SER A 15 -6.57 2.65 -3.08
N ILE A 16 -6.88 2.06 -4.23
CA ILE A 16 -8.13 2.28 -4.97
C ILE A 16 -9.32 1.77 -4.15
N VAL A 17 -9.23 0.58 -3.56
CA VAL A 17 -10.29 0.04 -2.70
C VAL A 17 -10.55 0.98 -1.51
N VAL A 18 -9.49 1.43 -0.81
CA VAL A 18 -9.63 2.39 0.28
C VAL A 18 -10.23 3.72 -0.19
N LEU A 19 -9.83 4.22 -1.35
CA LEU A 19 -10.37 5.45 -1.92
C LEU A 19 -11.88 5.33 -2.20
N VAL A 20 -12.29 4.24 -2.86
CA VAL A 20 -13.71 3.99 -3.17
C VAL A 20 -14.53 3.82 -1.90
N GLN A 21 -14.06 3.01 -0.95
CA GLN A 21 -14.75 2.82 0.32
C GLN A 21 -14.82 4.12 1.12
N GLY A 22 -13.75 4.92 1.16
CA GLY A 22 -13.74 6.23 1.79
C GLY A 22 -14.76 7.19 1.17
N ILE A 23 -14.90 7.20 -0.17
CA ILE A 23 -15.90 8.02 -0.86
C ILE A 23 -17.33 7.58 -0.51
N ILE A 24 -17.58 6.26 -0.39
CA ILE A 24 -18.88 5.72 0.00
C ILE A 24 -19.24 6.17 1.43
N GLU A 25 -18.30 6.06 2.38
CA GLU A 25 -18.51 6.46 3.77
C GLU A 25 -18.72 7.98 3.92
N ILE A 26 -18.01 8.80 3.14
CA ILE A 26 -18.20 10.27 3.10
C ILE A 26 -19.64 10.64 2.72
N ARG A 27 -20.31 9.86 1.86
CA ARG A 27 -21.70 10.15 1.47
C ARG A 27 -22.68 9.93 2.62
N GLY A 28 -22.34 9.06 3.57
CA GLY A 28 -23.12 8.80 4.77
C GLY A 28 -22.86 9.81 5.89
N THR A 29 -21.62 10.31 6.01
CA THR A 29 -21.19 11.22 7.09
C THR A 29 -20.05 12.14 6.64
N SER A 30 -20.07 13.41 7.03
CA SER A 30 -19.02 14.40 6.70
C SER A 30 -17.88 14.42 7.73
N ASP A 31 -17.45 13.25 8.21
CA ASP A 31 -16.47 13.15 9.29
C ASP A 31 -15.02 13.28 8.77
N LEU A 32 -14.16 13.93 9.57
CA LEU A 32 -12.74 14.12 9.24
C LEU A 32 -11.99 12.81 8.98
N LEU A 33 -12.42 11.72 9.63
CA LEU A 33 -11.86 10.39 9.46
C LEU A 33 -12.15 9.82 8.06
N CYS A 34 -13.33 10.10 7.50
CA CYS A 34 -13.70 9.69 6.15
C CYS A 34 -12.87 10.48 5.11
N PHE A 35 -12.68 11.78 5.33
CA PHE A 35 -11.76 12.59 4.51
C PHE A 35 -10.32 12.09 4.57
N TRP A 36 -9.85 11.64 5.74
CA TRP A 36 -8.52 11.03 5.87
C TRP A 36 -8.38 9.77 5.02
N ALA A 37 -9.38 8.89 5.01
CA ALA A 37 -9.37 7.68 4.18
C ALA A 37 -9.31 8.02 2.67
N VAL A 38 -10.11 8.99 2.22
CA VAL A 38 -10.09 9.45 0.83
C VAL A 38 -8.75 10.09 0.47
N LEU A 39 -8.20 10.93 1.34
CA LEU A 39 -6.92 11.59 1.10
C LEU A 39 -5.77 10.57 1.00
N ALA A 40 -5.68 9.65 1.95
CA ALA A 40 -4.65 8.61 1.96
C ALA A 40 -4.75 7.71 0.71
N GLY A 41 -5.98 7.27 0.37
CA GLY A 41 -6.25 6.48 -0.83
C GLY A 41 -5.90 7.23 -2.12
N ALA A 42 -6.28 8.51 -2.24
CA ALA A 42 -6.02 9.32 -3.43
C ALA A 42 -4.53 9.63 -3.64
N VAL A 43 -3.83 10.07 -2.58
CA VAL A 43 -2.38 10.38 -2.64
C VAL A 43 -1.58 9.13 -2.99
N SER A 44 -1.91 7.99 -2.36
CA SER A 44 -1.24 6.72 -2.64
C SER A 44 -1.53 6.24 -4.07
N THR A 45 -2.79 6.30 -4.52
CA THR A 45 -3.18 5.95 -5.90
C THR A 45 -2.43 6.80 -6.92
N LEU A 46 -2.41 8.12 -6.74
CA LEU A 46 -1.72 9.04 -7.65
C LEU A 46 -0.22 8.75 -7.70
N THR A 47 0.40 8.52 -6.54
CA THR A 47 1.82 8.21 -6.44
C THR A 47 2.14 6.90 -7.15
N CYS A 48 1.38 5.84 -6.92
CA CYS A 48 1.56 4.56 -7.60
C CYS A 48 1.36 4.67 -9.11
N VAL A 49 0.33 5.39 -9.58
CA VAL A 49 0.11 5.61 -11.01
C VAL A 49 1.28 6.34 -11.65
N VAL A 50 1.77 7.43 -11.04
CA VAL A 50 2.93 8.17 -11.54
C VAL A 50 4.16 7.26 -11.62
N VAL A 51 4.49 6.53 -10.54
CA VAL A 51 5.65 5.63 -10.55
C VAL A 51 5.52 4.55 -11.62
N LEU A 52 4.35 3.93 -11.78
CA LEU A 52 4.11 2.88 -12.78
C LEU A 52 4.14 3.41 -14.22
N LEU A 53 3.72 4.65 -14.47
CA LEU A 53 3.77 5.25 -15.81
C LEU A 53 5.20 5.61 -16.25
N PHE A 54 6.08 6.00 -15.31
CA PHE A 54 7.43 6.45 -15.65
C PHE A 54 8.50 5.35 -15.50
N VAL A 55 8.34 4.42 -14.56
CA VAL A 55 9.29 3.31 -14.31
C VAL A 55 8.79 2.00 -14.93
N GLY A 56 7.55 1.97 -15.41
CA GLY A 56 6.92 0.77 -15.96
C GLY A 56 7.28 0.43 -17.40
N PRO A 57 6.71 -0.67 -17.94
CA PRO A 57 6.94 -1.13 -19.31
C PRO A 57 6.56 -0.08 -20.37
N CYS A 58 5.65 0.83 -20.01
CA CYS A 58 5.16 1.92 -20.83
C CYS A 58 5.81 3.27 -20.45
N SER A 59 7.11 3.28 -20.13
CA SER A 59 7.83 4.49 -19.70
C SER A 59 7.71 5.61 -20.74
N LEU A 60 7.04 6.71 -20.37
CA LEU A 60 6.71 7.82 -21.28
C LEU A 60 7.84 8.84 -21.47
N ASP A 61 8.89 8.85 -20.63
CA ASP A 61 10.04 9.77 -20.74
C ASP A 61 11.25 9.29 -19.92
N GLY A 62 12.47 9.41 -20.44
CA GLY A 62 13.70 8.90 -19.83
C GLY A 62 14.27 9.78 -18.71
N SER A 63 14.04 11.10 -18.74
CA SER A 63 14.65 12.03 -17.77
C SER A 63 13.98 11.99 -16.39
N LEU A 64 12.63 11.96 -16.36
CA LEU A 64 11.86 11.87 -15.12
C LEU A 64 11.91 10.45 -14.53
N ALA A 65 11.93 9.42 -15.39
CA ALA A 65 12.09 8.03 -14.97
C ALA A 65 13.36 7.81 -14.14
N GLY A 66 14.49 8.39 -14.58
CA GLY A 66 15.76 8.33 -13.82
C GLY A 66 15.62 8.91 -12.41
N ARG A 67 15.02 10.11 -12.29
CA ARG A 67 14.81 10.75 -10.99
C ARG A 67 13.88 9.96 -10.07
N ILE A 68 12.80 9.39 -10.61
CA ILE A 68 11.88 8.56 -9.82
C ILE A 68 12.60 7.29 -9.35
N GLN A 69 13.39 6.66 -10.22
CA GLN A 69 14.11 5.45 -9.89
C GLN A 69 15.20 5.67 -8.83
N GLU A 70 15.90 6.81 -8.87
CA GLU A 70 16.83 7.21 -7.81
C GLU A 70 16.13 7.43 -6.45
N ASN A 71 14.88 7.90 -6.47
CA ASN A 71 14.12 8.25 -5.28
C ASN A 71 13.09 7.16 -4.86
N ILE A 72 13.08 6.00 -5.52
CA ILE A 72 12.08 4.96 -5.31
C ILE A 72 12.04 4.46 -3.86
N GLY A 73 13.21 4.39 -3.20
CA GLY A 73 13.30 4.07 -1.78
C GLY A 73 12.55 5.09 -0.93
N LEU A 74 12.85 6.38 -1.10
CA LEU A 74 12.19 7.45 -0.35
C LEU A 74 10.68 7.47 -0.58
N ILE A 75 10.23 7.29 -1.83
CA ILE A 75 8.80 7.19 -2.17
C ILE A 75 8.15 6.01 -1.42
N SER A 76 8.80 4.85 -1.41
CA SER A 76 8.32 3.65 -0.73
C SER A 76 8.21 3.85 0.78
N LEU A 77 9.20 4.53 1.38
CA LEU A 77 9.17 4.87 2.80
C LEU A 77 8.05 5.86 3.14
N CYS A 78 7.86 6.90 2.31
CA CYS A 78 6.76 7.84 2.48
C CYS A 78 5.39 7.15 2.38
N LEU A 79 5.23 6.22 1.43
CA LEU A 79 4.02 5.39 1.33
C LEU A 79 3.84 4.53 2.58
N ALA A 80 4.90 3.88 3.07
CA ALA A 80 4.83 3.07 4.28
C ALA A 80 4.39 3.90 5.50
N LEU A 81 4.96 5.08 5.70
CA LEU A 81 4.60 5.98 6.80
C LEU A 81 3.16 6.50 6.68
N LEU A 82 2.73 6.86 5.45
CA LEU A 82 1.34 7.21 5.19
C LEU A 82 0.40 6.08 5.60
N TRP A 83 0.73 4.84 5.26
CA TRP A 83 -0.11 3.68 5.55
C TRP A 83 -0.01 3.18 6.99
N VAL A 84 1.05 3.47 7.74
CA VAL A 84 1.07 3.30 9.21
C VAL A 84 -0.05 4.13 9.84
N ALA A 85 -0.08 5.43 9.52
CA ALA A 85 -1.12 6.32 10.00
C ALA A 85 -2.49 5.96 9.40
N GLY A 86 -2.51 5.56 8.12
CA GLY A 86 -3.69 5.13 7.40
C GLY A 86 -4.38 3.93 8.06
N ALA A 87 -3.69 2.78 8.12
CA ALA A 87 -4.23 1.56 8.73
C ALA A 87 -4.61 1.80 10.20
N GLY A 88 -3.77 2.49 10.98
CA GLY A 88 -4.05 2.79 12.38
C GLY A 88 -5.31 3.64 12.57
N VAL A 89 -5.38 4.82 11.94
CA VAL A 89 -6.54 5.71 12.11
C VAL A 89 -7.80 5.08 11.52
N MET A 90 -7.72 4.53 10.30
CA MET A 90 -8.89 4.01 9.59
C MET A 90 -9.52 2.79 10.27
N THR A 91 -8.72 1.93 10.93
CA THR A 91 -9.22 0.66 11.49
C THR A 91 -9.48 0.70 12.99
N PHE A 92 -8.84 1.61 13.74
CA PHE A 92 -9.09 1.73 15.18
C PHE A 92 -10.06 2.86 15.53
N LYS A 93 -10.11 3.93 14.73
CA LYS A 93 -11.06 5.05 14.94
C LYS A 93 -12.20 5.04 13.93
N GLY A 94 -11.90 4.73 12.68
CA GLY A 94 -12.87 4.71 11.58
C GLY A 94 -12.32 5.40 10.33
N PRO A 95 -12.99 5.26 9.18
CA PRO A 95 -14.33 4.68 9.04
C PRO A 95 -14.37 3.14 9.01
N PHE A 96 -13.23 2.47 8.86
CA PHE A 96 -13.17 1.02 8.71
C PHE A 96 -12.97 0.31 10.05
N ALA A 97 -13.74 0.65 11.09
CA ALA A 97 -13.60 0.01 12.40
C ALA A 97 -14.08 -1.45 12.43
N SER A 98 -15.00 -1.80 11.52
CA SER A 98 -15.46 -3.18 11.33
C SER A 98 -14.70 -3.86 10.19
N PRO A 99 -14.41 -5.16 10.29
CA PRO A 99 -13.79 -5.91 9.20
C PRO A 99 -14.62 -5.84 7.91
N GLY A 100 -13.95 -5.56 6.79
CA GLY A 100 -14.56 -5.37 5.47
C GLY A 100 -13.51 -4.93 4.45
N ASN A 101 -13.95 -4.58 3.23
CA ASN A 101 -13.03 -4.27 2.12
C ASN A 101 -12.04 -3.14 2.45
N GLY A 102 -12.53 -2.03 3.03
CA GLY A 102 -11.68 -0.91 3.45
C GLY A 102 -10.68 -1.30 4.54
N TYR A 103 -11.10 -2.13 5.50
CA TYR A 103 -10.25 -2.65 6.58
C TYR A 103 -9.08 -3.46 6.00
N PHE A 104 -9.39 -4.49 5.20
CA PHE A 104 -8.36 -5.38 4.67
C PHE A 104 -7.46 -4.68 3.66
N ALA A 105 -8.01 -3.79 2.83
CA ALA A 105 -7.23 -3.01 1.89
C ALA A 105 -6.25 -2.04 2.59
N ALA A 106 -6.67 -1.37 3.68
CA ALA A 106 -5.78 -0.50 4.44
C ALA A 106 -4.59 -1.26 5.03
N TRP A 107 -4.82 -2.45 5.58
CA TRP A 107 -3.77 -3.33 6.09
C TRP A 107 -2.87 -3.89 4.98
N ALA A 108 -3.44 -4.29 3.83
CA ALA A 108 -2.67 -4.76 2.69
C ALA A 108 -1.74 -3.66 2.14
N ALA A 109 -2.26 -2.43 1.99
CA ALA A 109 -1.47 -1.29 1.53
C ALA A 109 -0.33 -0.97 2.51
N PHE A 110 -0.58 -1.02 3.82
CA PHE A 110 0.47 -0.88 4.84
C PHE A 110 1.55 -1.96 4.74
N LEU A 111 1.17 -3.24 4.79
CA LEU A 111 2.13 -4.33 4.83
C LEU A 111 3.00 -4.35 3.57
N VAL A 112 2.41 -4.13 2.39
CA VAL A 112 3.16 -4.18 1.13
C VAL A 112 4.04 -2.95 0.94
N SER A 113 3.56 -1.75 1.29
CA SER A 113 4.41 -0.55 1.24
C SER A 113 5.57 -0.64 2.24
N TRP A 114 5.34 -1.25 3.41
CA TRP A 114 6.41 -1.52 4.37
C TRP A 114 7.45 -2.49 3.82
N LEU A 115 7.03 -3.62 3.23
CA LEU A 115 7.95 -4.58 2.59
C LEU A 115 8.78 -3.90 1.48
N LEU A 116 8.12 -3.09 0.65
CA LEU A 116 8.80 -2.33 -0.39
C LEU A 116 9.83 -1.34 0.19
N ALA A 117 9.53 -0.69 1.31
CA ALA A 117 10.49 0.19 2.00
C ALA A 117 11.68 -0.62 2.57
N VAL A 118 11.44 -1.78 3.19
CA VAL A 118 12.49 -2.65 3.73
C VAL A 118 13.48 -3.10 2.65
N GLU A 119 13.00 -3.38 1.43
CA GLU A 119 13.85 -3.76 0.29
C GLU A 119 14.87 -2.66 -0.08
N HIS A 120 14.52 -1.39 0.09
CA HIS A 120 15.35 -0.25 -0.31
C HIS A 120 16.21 0.34 0.81
N PHE A 121 15.90 0.03 2.08
CA PHE A 121 16.64 0.53 3.23
C PHE A 121 17.30 -0.62 4.02
N PRO A 122 18.61 -0.86 3.81
CA PRO A 122 19.35 -1.91 4.52
C PRO A 122 19.27 -1.82 6.05
N ARG A 123 19.15 -0.59 6.58
CA ARG A 123 18.98 -0.33 8.02
C ARG A 123 17.68 -0.87 8.59
N LEU A 124 16.61 -0.94 7.79
CA LEU A 124 15.34 -1.54 8.18
C LEU A 124 15.34 -3.05 7.94
N ARG A 125 16.12 -3.50 6.95
CA ARG A 125 16.24 -4.90 6.56
C ARG A 125 16.92 -5.77 7.61
N ALA A 126 18.05 -5.36 8.18
CA ALA A 126 18.75 -6.15 9.18
C ALA A 126 17.89 -6.53 10.42
N PRO A 127 17.18 -5.60 11.09
CA PRO A 127 16.30 -5.95 12.20
C PRO A 127 15.07 -6.75 11.73
N PHE A 128 14.57 -6.49 10.52
CA PHE A 128 13.47 -7.27 9.94
C PHE A 128 13.85 -8.72 9.67
N GLU A 129 15.05 -8.96 9.12
CA GLU A 129 15.58 -10.29 8.86
C GLU A 129 15.80 -11.06 10.16
N GLN A 130 16.26 -10.43 11.24
CA GLN A 130 16.35 -11.10 12.55
C GLN A 130 14.99 -11.58 13.08
N VAL A 131 13.93 -10.79 12.89
CA VAL A 131 12.56 -11.17 13.25
C VAL A 131 12.06 -12.30 12.35
N VAL A 132 12.38 -12.25 11.06
CA VAL A 132 11.98 -13.26 10.08
C VAL A 132 12.73 -14.58 10.25
N GLU A 133 14.03 -14.57 10.52
CA GLU A 133 14.83 -15.78 10.71
C GLU A 133 14.38 -16.55 11.95
N GLY A 134 13.92 -15.85 12.99
CA GLY A 134 13.19 -16.45 14.11
C GLY A 134 11.84 -17.07 13.73
N GLY A 135 11.29 -16.74 12.55
CA GLY A 135 9.97 -17.14 12.07
C GLY A 135 9.94 -17.59 10.60
N GLY A 136 10.99 -18.25 10.09
CA GLY A 136 11.33 -18.41 8.66
C GLY A 136 10.26 -18.94 7.69
N LYS A 137 9.09 -19.41 8.16
CA LYS A 137 7.91 -19.69 7.32
C LYS A 137 7.14 -18.44 6.90
N VAL A 138 7.33 -17.29 7.56
CA VAL A 138 6.47 -16.11 7.44
C VAL A 138 6.63 -15.36 6.10
N ILE A 139 7.79 -15.36 5.44
CA ILE A 139 7.97 -14.65 4.15
C ILE A 139 7.26 -15.37 2.99
N GLU A 140 7.37 -16.70 2.89
CA GLU A 140 6.64 -17.48 1.89
C GLU A 140 5.12 -17.44 2.14
N VAL A 141 4.74 -17.42 3.43
CA VAL A 141 3.36 -17.21 3.85
C VAL A 141 2.89 -15.79 3.56
N GLY A 142 3.73 -14.76 3.65
CA GLY A 142 3.35 -13.35 3.41
C GLY A 142 2.85 -13.10 1.99
N GLY A 143 3.51 -13.67 0.98
CA GLY A 143 3.02 -13.63 -0.41
C GLY A 143 1.69 -14.37 -0.60
N LYS A 144 1.51 -15.50 0.09
CA LYS A 144 0.28 -16.31 0.07
C LYS A 144 -0.86 -15.66 0.86
N LEU A 145 -0.57 -15.03 2.00
CA LEU A 145 -1.52 -14.34 2.88
C LEU A 145 -2.02 -13.07 2.20
N LEU A 146 -1.14 -12.36 1.48
CA LEU A 146 -1.50 -11.21 0.67
C LEU A 146 -2.42 -11.60 -0.50
N ALA A 147 -2.13 -12.70 -1.19
CA ALA A 147 -3.03 -13.25 -2.21
C ALA A 147 -4.39 -13.65 -1.61
N VAL A 148 -4.40 -14.25 -0.41
CA VAL A 148 -5.64 -14.61 0.31
C VAL A 148 -6.42 -13.37 0.76
N LEU A 149 -5.78 -12.30 1.23
CA LEU A 149 -6.44 -11.05 1.60
C LEU A 149 -7.03 -10.31 0.38
N LEU A 150 -6.33 -10.33 -0.75
CA LEU A 150 -6.83 -9.75 -2.01
C LEU A 150 -7.99 -10.57 -2.61
N ILE A 151 -7.92 -11.90 -2.55
CA ILE A 151 -9.03 -12.78 -2.94
C ILE A 151 -10.22 -12.62 -1.99
N ALA A 152 -9.98 -12.50 -0.68
CA ALA A 152 -11.04 -12.22 0.30
C ALA A 152 -11.72 -10.87 0.04
N SER A 153 -10.97 -9.84 -0.37
CA SER A 153 -11.54 -8.55 -0.79
C SER A 153 -12.34 -8.61 -2.09
N ALA A 154 -12.07 -9.60 -2.97
CA ALA A 154 -12.85 -9.83 -4.18
C ALA A 154 -14.13 -10.66 -3.92
N VAL A 155 -14.15 -11.45 -2.84
CA VAL A 155 -15.30 -12.29 -2.46
C VAL A 155 -16.37 -11.49 -1.71
N VAL A 156 -16.02 -10.41 -1.01
CA VAL A 156 -16.97 -9.51 -0.31
C VAL A 156 -17.42 -8.34 -1.22
N LEU A 157 -17.51 -8.60 -2.52
CA LEU A 157 -18.11 -7.71 -3.54
C LEU A 157 -19.60 -8.04 -3.80
N VAL A 158 -20.23 -8.85 -2.93
CA VAL A 158 -21.66 -9.18 -2.93
C VAL A 158 -22.34 -8.59 -1.71
#